data_AF-A0A8K0K1Z0-F1
#
_entry.id   AF-A0A8K0K1Z0-F1
#
_cell.length_a   1.000
_cell.length_b   1.000
_cell.length_c   1.000
_cell.angle_alpha   90.00
_cell.angle_beta   90.00
_cell.angle_gamma   90.00
#
_symmetry.space_group_name_H-M   'P 1'
#
loop_
_entity.id
_entity.type
_entity.pdbx_description
1 polymer ?
#
loop_
_entity_poly.entity_id
_entity_poly.type
_entity_poly.pdbx_seq_one_letter_code
_entity_poly.pdbx_strand_id
1 'polypeptide(L)'
;MCIFSPLFFLVSSVPTACSLALAITIGRLGYVCPHDVAPLLQQFVRHWCTSLRNIRDNEEKDSAFRGICQMISVNPAGVVPDFIFFCDAVASWVAIKPDLKETIQKILHGFKTQVGEENWKRFSDQFPPHLKERLTTMYGEKFEQKLILPPSLIWGTVPIF
;
A
#
# COMPACT_ATOMS: atom_id res chain seq x y z
N MET A 1 26.83 13.11 9.94
CA MET A 1 25.98 12.29 10.83
C MET A 1 25.03 13.09 11.74
N CYS A 2 24.92 14.43 11.66
CA CYS A 2 24.14 15.21 12.66
C CYS A 2 22.69 15.57 12.28
N ILE A 3 22.19 15.21 11.09
CA ILE A 3 20.81 15.53 10.66
C ILE A 3 19.82 14.40 11.04
N PHE A 4 20.31 13.21 11.38
CA PHE A 4 19.48 12.04 11.65
C PHE A 4 18.87 12.00 13.06
N SER A 5 19.45 12.70 14.03
CA SER A 5 18.93 12.72 15.41
C SER A 5 17.52 13.33 15.53
N PRO A 6 17.18 14.46 14.90
CA PRO A 6 15.81 14.99 14.93
C PRO A 6 14.82 14.14 14.10
N LEU A 7 15.29 13.48 13.04
CA LEU A 7 14.49 12.58 12.21
C LEU A 7 14.06 11.32 12.97
N PHE A 8 15.01 10.67 13.63
CA PHE A 8 14.74 9.54 14.52
C PHE A 8 13.82 9.98 15.66
N PHE A 9 14.07 11.13 16.28
CA PHE A 9 13.20 11.66 17.33
C PHE A 9 11.79 11.95 16.82
N LEU A 10 11.61 12.50 15.61
CA LEU A 10 10.30 12.77 15.04
C LEU A 10 9.50 11.48 14.76
N VAL A 11 10.18 10.43 14.28
CA VAL A 11 9.57 9.11 14.00
C VAL A 11 9.33 8.32 15.29
N SER A 12 10.25 8.36 16.25
CA SER A 12 10.12 7.70 17.55
C SER A 12 9.15 8.41 18.49
N SER A 13 8.91 9.70 18.26
CA SER A 13 7.94 10.51 19.02
C SER A 13 6.56 10.53 18.37
N VAL A 14 6.30 9.75 17.30
CA VAL A 14 4.93 9.54 16.80
C VAL A 14 4.19 8.81 17.91
N PRO A 15 3.37 9.51 18.73
CA PRO A 15 2.55 8.83 19.70
C PRO A 15 1.49 8.06 18.90
N THR A 16 0.67 7.28 19.58
CA THR A 16 -0.49 6.53 19.03
C THR A 16 -1.42 7.32 18.08
N ALA A 17 -1.25 8.63 17.91
CA ALA A 17 -1.85 9.46 16.87
C ALA A 17 -0.79 10.19 16.01
N CYS A 18 -0.64 9.79 14.75
CA CYS A 18 0.12 10.56 13.77
C CYS A 18 -0.75 11.72 13.28
N SER A 19 -0.40 12.97 13.60
CA SER A 19 -1.13 14.12 13.02
C SER A 19 -0.93 14.14 11.50
N LEU A 20 -1.92 14.67 10.76
CA LEU A 20 -1.85 14.75 9.30
C LEU A 20 -0.54 15.42 8.82
N ALA A 21 -0.16 16.53 9.46
CA ALA A 21 1.06 17.25 9.15
C ALA A 21 2.32 16.38 9.33
N LEU A 22 2.37 15.52 10.36
CA LEU A 22 3.47 14.58 10.57
C LEU A 22 3.48 13.48 9.49
N ALA A 23 2.32 12.94 9.13
CA ALA A 23 2.23 11.90 8.11
C ALA A 23 2.71 12.40 6.73
N ILE A 24 2.34 13.62 6.34
CA ILE A 24 2.82 14.26 5.11
C ILE A 24 4.33 14.49 5.18
N THR A 25 4.82 15.01 6.30
CA THR A 25 6.24 15.31 6.49
C THR A 25 7.10 14.05 6.38
N ILE A 26 6.69 12.94 7.04
CA ILE A 26 7.37 11.65 6.95
C ILE A 26 7.36 11.12 5.51
N GLY A 27 6.23 11.24 4.81
CA GLY A 27 6.15 10.88 3.39
C GLY A 27 7.15 11.67 2.55
N ARG A 28 7.18 13.01 2.67
CA ARG A 28 8.12 13.87 1.93
C ARG A 28 9.58 13.57 2.27
N LEU A 29 9.88 13.27 3.53
CA LEU A 29 11.22 12.85 3.95
C LEU A 29 11.63 11.53 3.31
N GLY A 30 10.73 10.54 3.28
CA GLY A 30 10.97 9.27 2.60
C GLY A 30 11.10 9.38 1.09
N TYR A 31 10.56 10.43 0.48
CA TYR A 31 10.79 10.74 -0.93
C TYR A 31 12.22 11.26 -1.19
N VAL A 32 12.78 12.05 -0.27
CA VAL A 32 14.13 12.65 -0.41
C VAL A 32 15.22 11.68 0.04
N CYS A 33 15.02 10.99 1.17
CA CYS A 33 16.00 10.08 1.79
C CYS A 33 15.38 8.70 2.08
N PRO A 34 15.00 7.92 1.05
CA PRO A 34 14.33 6.64 1.27
C PRO A 34 15.19 5.63 2.03
N HIS A 35 16.51 5.60 1.81
CA HIS A 35 17.42 4.64 2.45
C HIS A 35 17.51 4.80 3.97
N ASP A 36 17.33 6.02 4.49
CA ASP A 36 17.46 6.30 5.91
C ASP A 36 16.13 6.13 6.66
N VAL A 37 15.00 6.40 5.98
CA VAL A 37 13.67 6.34 6.58
C VAL A 37 13.02 4.97 6.41
N ALA A 38 13.30 4.25 5.32
CA ALA A 38 12.73 2.93 5.04
C ALA A 38 13.01 1.86 6.13
N PRO A 39 14.15 1.85 6.85
CA PRO A 39 14.34 0.96 8.00
C PRO A 39 13.35 1.19 9.14
N LEU A 40 12.81 2.40 9.27
CA LEU A 40 11.85 2.79 10.31
C LEU A 40 10.39 2.55 9.90
N LEU A 41 10.15 2.09 8.67
CA LEU A 41 8.82 1.92 8.08
C LEU A 41 7.86 1.14 9.00
N GLN A 42 8.32 0.01 9.57
CA GLN A 42 7.52 -0.84 10.47
C GLN A 42 7.00 -0.08 11.70
N GLN A 43 7.73 0.93 12.18
CA GLN A 43 7.38 1.62 13.42
C GLN A 43 6.17 2.55 13.25
N PHE A 44 6.03 3.16 12.07
CA PHE A 44 5.02 4.20 11.85
C PHE A 44 3.96 3.83 10.81
N VAL A 45 4.20 2.85 9.93
CA VAL A 45 3.33 2.60 8.75
C VAL A 45 1.88 2.35 9.13
N ARG A 46 1.61 1.64 10.23
CA ARG A 46 0.26 1.38 10.72
C ARG A 46 -0.50 2.65 11.11
N HIS A 47 0.14 3.50 11.93
CA HIS A 47 -0.44 4.77 12.36
C HIS A 47 -0.58 5.73 11.18
N TRP A 48 0.42 5.78 10.30
CA TRP A 48 0.41 6.58 9.08
C TRP A 48 -0.75 6.23 8.14
N CYS A 49 -0.96 4.93 7.89
CA CYS A 49 -2.07 4.44 7.07
C CYS A 49 -3.42 4.79 7.70
N THR A 50 -3.55 4.61 9.01
CA THR A 50 -4.78 4.92 9.76
C THR A 50 -5.10 6.42 9.75
N SER A 51 -4.07 7.28 9.78
CA SER A 51 -4.25 8.72 9.66
C SER A 51 -4.67 9.12 8.25
N LEU A 52 -3.96 8.65 7.21
CA LEU A 52 -4.23 9.08 5.83
C LEU A 52 -5.50 8.51 5.20
N ARG A 53 -6.00 7.36 5.67
CA ARG A 53 -7.25 6.78 5.14
C ARG A 53 -8.48 7.67 5.33
N ASN A 54 -8.47 8.54 6.35
CA ASN A 54 -9.60 9.41 6.68
C ASN A 54 -9.52 10.77 5.96
N ILE A 55 -8.54 10.96 5.10
CA ILE A 55 -8.20 12.26 4.51
C ILE A 55 -8.65 12.29 3.07
N ARG A 56 -9.31 13.40 2.71
CA ARG A 56 -9.76 13.65 1.34
C ARG A 56 -8.56 13.70 0.40
N ASP A 57 -8.77 13.22 -0.82
CA ASP A 57 -7.73 13.21 -1.84
C ASP A 57 -7.32 14.65 -2.17
N ASN A 58 -6.06 14.97 -1.86
CA ASN A 58 -5.44 16.27 -2.12
C ASN A 58 -3.96 16.07 -2.53
N GLU A 59 -3.29 17.17 -2.91
CA GLU A 59 -1.88 17.11 -3.32
C GLU A 59 -0.94 16.66 -2.20
N GLU A 60 -1.28 16.97 -0.95
CA GLU A 60 -0.50 16.56 0.21
C GLU A 60 -0.52 15.03 0.39
N LYS A 61 -1.72 14.41 0.30
CA LYS A 61 -1.91 12.96 0.31
C LYS A 61 -1.15 12.32 -0.85
N ASP A 62 -1.23 12.89 -2.06
CA ASP A 62 -0.48 12.39 -3.24
C ASP A 62 1.03 12.39 -2.97
N SER A 63 1.57 13.51 -2.48
CA SER A 63 3.00 13.62 -2.15
C SER A 63 3.43 12.62 -1.06
N ALA A 64 2.59 12.41 -0.05
CA ALA A 64 2.86 11.49 1.04
C ALA A 64 2.88 10.03 0.55
N PHE A 65 1.92 9.66 -0.30
CA PHE A 65 1.86 8.32 -0.89
C PHE A 65 3.01 8.05 -1.87
N ARG A 66 3.49 9.04 -2.62
CA ARG A 66 4.72 8.88 -3.42
C ARG A 66 5.93 8.57 -2.55
N GLY A 67 6.05 9.26 -1.42
CA GLY A 67 7.10 9.03 -0.43
C GLY A 67 7.08 7.63 0.16
N ILE A 68 5.92 7.16 0.65
CA ILE A 68 5.79 5.81 1.20
C ILE A 68 6.09 4.75 0.13
N CYS A 69 5.67 4.97 -1.12
CA CYS A 69 5.93 4.05 -2.21
C CYS A 69 7.43 3.91 -2.51
N GLN A 70 8.19 5.01 -2.48
CA GLN A 70 9.65 4.99 -2.62
C GLN A 70 10.29 4.23 -1.46
N MET A 71 9.87 4.48 -0.22
CA MET A 71 10.37 3.77 0.96
C MET A 71 10.10 2.26 0.90
N ILE A 72 8.88 1.85 0.50
CA ILE A 72 8.52 0.43 0.33
C ILE A 72 9.36 -0.22 -0.77
N SER A 73 9.69 0.54 -1.83
CA SER A 73 10.54 0.03 -2.92
C SER A 73 11.98 -0.26 -2.45
N VAL A 74 12.46 0.46 -1.43
CA VAL A 74 13.78 0.25 -0.81
C VAL A 74 13.75 -0.82 0.28
N ASN A 75 12.70 -0.86 1.12
CA ASN A 75 12.54 -1.84 2.19
C ASN A 75 11.11 -2.44 2.20
N PRO A 76 10.81 -3.39 1.30
CA PRO A 76 9.48 -4.01 1.25
C PRO A 76 9.19 -4.87 2.49
N ALA A 77 10.22 -5.46 3.10
CA ALA A 77 10.10 -6.21 4.36
C ALA A 77 9.56 -5.32 5.50
N GLY A 78 9.76 -4.01 5.40
CA GLY A 78 9.30 -3.04 6.38
C GLY A 78 7.78 -2.82 6.41
N VAL A 79 7.03 -3.26 5.41
CA VAL A 79 5.57 -3.08 5.37
C VAL A 79 4.81 -4.40 5.52
N VAL A 80 5.49 -5.56 5.40
CA VAL A 80 4.85 -6.89 5.40
C VAL A 80 3.88 -7.11 6.57
N PRO A 81 4.23 -6.82 7.84
CA PRO A 81 3.35 -7.10 8.97
C PRO A 81 2.05 -6.28 8.95
N ASP A 82 2.11 -5.07 8.40
CA ASP A 82 1.03 -4.09 8.40
C ASP A 82 0.52 -3.78 6.98
N PHE A 83 0.77 -4.69 6.03
CA PHE A 83 0.46 -4.45 4.61
C PHE A 83 -1.05 -4.33 4.35
N ILE A 84 -1.89 -4.93 5.21
CA ILE A 84 -3.35 -4.76 5.18
C ILE A 84 -3.73 -3.28 5.38
N PHE A 85 -3.05 -2.58 6.29
CA PHE A 85 -3.30 -1.15 6.53
C PHE A 85 -2.89 -0.30 5.33
N PHE A 86 -1.80 -0.67 4.65
CA PHE A 86 -1.40 -0.01 3.42
C PHE A 86 -2.46 -0.21 2.32
N CYS A 87 -2.92 -1.44 2.11
CA CYS A 87 -4.00 -1.76 1.17
C CYS A 87 -5.29 -0.97 1.48
N ASP A 88 -5.68 -0.87 2.75
CA ASP A 88 -6.85 -0.10 3.19
C ASP A 88 -6.69 1.41 2.94
N ALA A 89 -5.50 1.97 3.22
CA ALA A 89 -5.20 3.36 2.92
C ALA A 89 -5.20 3.64 1.40
N VAL A 90 -4.67 2.71 0.59
CA VAL A 90 -4.76 2.78 -0.88
C VAL A 90 -6.22 2.71 -1.35
N ALA A 91 -7.03 1.85 -0.72
CA ALA A 91 -8.44 1.73 -1.00
C ALA A 91 -9.26 2.92 -0.46
N SER A 92 -8.68 3.90 0.22
CA SER A 92 -9.37 5.14 0.59
C SER A 92 -9.45 6.17 -0.54
N TRP A 93 -8.65 6.01 -1.60
CA TRP A 93 -8.61 6.94 -2.72
C TRP A 93 -9.89 6.87 -3.57
N VAL A 94 -10.54 8.01 -3.80
CA VAL A 94 -11.66 8.15 -4.73
C VAL A 94 -11.13 8.37 -6.15
N ALA A 95 -10.17 9.28 -6.31
CA ALA A 95 -9.58 9.61 -7.61
C ALA A 95 -8.05 9.64 -7.51
N ILE A 96 -7.42 8.52 -7.85
CA ILE A 96 -5.97 8.40 -7.86
C ILE A 96 -5.38 8.83 -9.21
N LYS A 97 -4.28 9.59 -9.18
CA LYS A 97 -3.55 9.96 -10.40
C LYS A 97 -2.92 8.71 -11.05
N PRO A 98 -2.84 8.63 -12.39
CA PRO A 98 -2.44 7.42 -13.10
C PRO A 98 -0.99 6.99 -12.80
N ASP A 99 -0.10 7.94 -12.59
CA ASP A 99 1.31 7.71 -12.25
C ASP A 99 1.49 7.14 -10.82
N LEU A 100 0.74 7.65 -9.85
CA LEU A 100 0.69 7.08 -8.50
C LEU A 100 0.06 5.68 -8.52
N LYS A 101 -1.01 5.50 -9.31
CA LYS A 101 -1.70 4.21 -9.49
C LYS A 101 -0.74 3.14 -10.01
N GLU A 102 0.06 3.46 -11.04
CA GLU A 102 1.05 2.52 -11.59
C GLU A 102 2.11 2.14 -10.55
N THR A 103 2.57 3.10 -9.76
CA THR A 103 3.56 2.86 -8.69
C THR A 103 3.00 1.92 -7.63
N ILE A 104 1.76 2.14 -7.19
CA ILE A 104 1.09 1.27 -6.22
C ILE A 104 0.86 -0.13 -6.81
N GLN A 105 0.48 -0.24 -8.08
CA GLN A 105 0.35 -1.53 -8.77
C GLN A 105 1.67 -2.32 -8.77
N LYS A 106 2.80 -1.65 -9.01
CA LYS A 106 4.13 -2.28 -8.94
C LYS A 106 4.43 -2.81 -7.54
N ILE A 107 4.09 -2.06 -6.49
CA ILE A 107 4.27 -2.50 -5.09
C ILE A 107 3.37 -3.70 -4.76
N LEU A 108 2.08 -3.64 -5.10
CA LEU A 108 1.15 -4.75 -4.88
C LEU A 108 1.61 -6.03 -5.59
N HIS A 109 2.07 -5.88 -6.84
CA HIS A 109 2.59 -7.01 -7.62
C HIS A 109 3.91 -7.54 -7.04
N GLY A 110 4.85 -6.65 -6.67
CA GLY A 110 6.10 -7.02 -6.05
C GLY A 110 5.90 -7.79 -4.74
N PHE A 111 4.96 -7.32 -3.90
CA PHE A 111 4.59 -8.01 -2.68
C PHE A 111 4.01 -9.40 -2.94
N LYS A 112 3.06 -9.52 -3.89
CA LYS A 112 2.47 -10.80 -4.30
C LYS A 112 3.53 -11.79 -4.79
N THR A 113 4.48 -11.33 -5.60
CA THR A 113 5.60 -12.15 -6.10
C THR A 113 6.52 -12.59 -4.96
N GLN A 114 6.77 -11.73 -3.97
CA GLN A 114 7.64 -12.03 -2.84
C GLN A 114 7.02 -13.04 -1.86
N VAL A 115 5.73 -12.91 -1.53
CA VAL A 115 5.06 -13.85 -0.62
C VAL A 115 4.64 -15.16 -1.32
N GLY A 116 4.46 -15.13 -2.64
CA GLY A 116 4.01 -16.25 -3.46
C GLY A 116 2.47 -16.37 -3.53
N GLU A 117 1.96 -17.01 -4.60
CA GLU A 117 0.51 -17.11 -4.87
C GLU A 117 -0.28 -17.74 -3.71
N GLU A 118 0.26 -18.78 -3.05
CA GLU A 118 -0.43 -19.48 -1.97
C GLU A 118 -0.55 -18.63 -0.70
N ASN A 119 0.55 -18.00 -0.26
CA ASN A 119 0.52 -17.13 0.91
C ASN A 119 -0.27 -15.85 0.63
N TRP A 120 -0.19 -15.32 -0.60
CA TRP A 120 -1.00 -14.19 -1.03
C TRP A 120 -2.49 -14.51 -0.93
N LYS A 121 -2.92 -15.70 -1.35
CA LYS A 121 -4.32 -16.15 -1.20
C LYS A 121 -4.76 -16.13 0.26
N ARG A 122 -4.00 -16.80 1.14
CA ARG A 122 -4.27 -16.84 2.59
C ARG A 122 -4.26 -15.45 3.24
N PHE A 123 -3.43 -14.55 2.74
CA PHE A 123 -3.36 -13.16 3.20
C PHE A 123 -4.55 -12.34 2.70
N SER A 124 -4.92 -12.48 1.43
CA SER A 124 -6.07 -11.81 0.83
C SER A 124 -7.41 -12.27 1.40
N ASP A 125 -7.49 -13.50 1.92
CA ASP A 125 -8.67 -14.02 2.60
C ASP A 125 -8.90 -13.36 3.98
N GLN A 126 -7.86 -12.73 4.55
CA GLN A 126 -7.97 -11.93 5.77
C GLN A 126 -8.48 -10.51 5.49
N PHE A 127 -8.64 -10.12 4.21
CA PHE A 127 -9.10 -8.78 3.88
C PHE A 127 -10.59 -8.66 4.21
N PRO A 128 -11.02 -7.52 4.78
CA PRO A 128 -12.44 -7.20 4.86
C PRO A 128 -13.10 -7.26 3.48
N PRO A 129 -14.34 -7.76 3.35
CA PRO A 129 -14.99 -7.96 2.04
C PRO A 129 -15.06 -6.67 1.22
N HIS A 130 -15.35 -5.54 1.86
CA HIS A 130 -15.37 -4.23 1.21
C HIS A 130 -13.99 -3.78 0.69
N LEU A 131 -12.90 -4.15 1.38
CA LEU A 131 -11.55 -3.84 0.93
C LEU A 131 -11.20 -4.63 -0.33
N LYS A 132 -11.55 -5.91 -0.35
CA LYS A 132 -11.31 -6.80 -1.49
C LYS A 132 -12.03 -6.30 -2.74
N GLU A 133 -13.32 -5.97 -2.62
CA GLU A 133 -14.11 -5.42 -3.71
C GLU A 133 -13.51 -4.11 -4.26
N ARG A 134 -13.18 -3.16 -3.37
CA ARG A 134 -12.52 -1.89 -3.74
C ARG A 134 -11.21 -2.10 -4.48
N LEU A 135 -10.35 -2.99 -4.00
CA LEU A 135 -9.06 -3.27 -4.64
C LEU A 135 -9.25 -3.94 -6.01
N THR A 136 -10.23 -4.83 -6.14
CA THR A 136 -10.60 -5.44 -7.43
C THR A 136 -11.18 -4.40 -8.38
N THR A 137 -12.03 -3.47 -7.95
CA THR A 137 -12.52 -2.41 -8.84
C THR A 137 -11.41 -1.45 -9.27
N MET A 138 -10.49 -1.10 -8.37
CA MET A 138 -9.43 -0.12 -8.61
C MET A 138 -8.27 -0.70 -9.43
N TYR A 139 -7.94 -1.97 -9.23
CA TYR A 139 -6.73 -2.63 -9.76
C TYR A 139 -6.98 -3.99 -10.45
N GLY A 140 -8.22 -4.46 -10.49
CA GLY A 140 -8.58 -5.88 -10.63
C GLY A 140 -8.74 -6.46 -12.02
N GLU A 141 -8.18 -5.88 -13.07
CA GLU A 141 -7.79 -6.75 -14.19
C GLU A 141 -6.49 -7.52 -13.88
N LYS A 142 -5.69 -7.10 -12.89
CA LYS A 142 -4.42 -7.75 -12.52
C LYS A 142 -4.31 -8.20 -11.06
N PHE A 143 -5.24 -7.78 -10.19
CA PHE A 143 -5.22 -8.15 -8.77
C PHE A 143 -5.71 -9.59 -8.52
N GLU A 144 -6.80 -10.01 -9.19
CA GLU A 144 -7.51 -11.28 -8.90
C GLU A 144 -7.50 -12.33 -10.02
N GLN A 145 -6.82 -12.11 -11.15
CA GLN A 145 -6.93 -12.95 -12.36
C GLN A 145 -6.42 -14.41 -12.26
N LYS A 146 -6.27 -14.97 -11.05
CA LYS A 146 -5.99 -16.39 -10.86
C LYS A 146 -6.71 -17.05 -9.68
N LEU A 147 -7.70 -16.37 -9.08
CA LEU A 147 -8.26 -16.81 -7.80
C LEU A 147 -9.73 -17.23 -7.84
N ILE A 148 -10.46 -16.98 -8.93
CA ILE A 148 -11.88 -17.36 -9.02
C ILE A 148 -12.24 -17.72 -10.47
N LEU A 149 -11.76 -18.85 -10.98
CA LEU A 149 -12.53 -19.60 -11.97
C LEU A 149 -12.48 -21.07 -11.59
N PRO A 150 -13.63 -21.71 -11.27
CA PRO A 150 -13.68 -23.17 -11.30
C PRO A 150 -13.36 -23.64 -12.73
N PRO A 151 -12.69 -24.80 -12.92
CA PRO A 151 -12.34 -25.32 -14.25
C PRO A 151 -13.54 -25.49 -15.21
N SER A 152 -14.77 -25.42 -14.70
CA SER A 152 -16.01 -25.61 -15.45
C SER A 152 -16.50 -24.39 -16.25
N LEU A 153 -15.92 -23.20 -16.06
CA LEU A 153 -16.40 -21.96 -16.73
C LEU A 153 -15.48 -21.43 -17.84
N ILE A 154 -14.42 -22.15 -18.19
CA ILE A 154 -13.47 -21.75 -19.25
C ILE A 154 -13.98 -22.10 -20.66
N TRP A 155 -14.99 -22.96 -20.79
CA TRP A 155 -15.61 -23.29 -22.07
C TRP A 155 -17.13 -23.16 -21.98
N GLY A 156 -17.60 -21.92 -21.87
CA GLY A 156 -18.98 -21.59 -22.22
C GLY A 156 -19.18 -21.90 -23.71
N THR A 157 -19.81 -23.04 -23.98
CA THR A 157 -20.67 -23.33 -25.14
C THR A 157 -20.60 -22.31 -26.28
N VAL A 158 -19.72 -22.56 -27.24
CA VAL A 158 -19.94 -22.13 -28.63
C VAL A 158 -20.96 -23.12 -29.22
N PRO A 159 -22.07 -22.65 -29.80
CA PRO A 159 -23.15 -23.52 -30.28
C PRO A 159 -22.63 -24.47 -31.37
N ILE A 160 -22.98 -25.75 -31.22
CA ILE A 160 -22.75 -26.79 -32.22
C ILE A 160 -23.73 -26.52 -33.36
N PHE A 161 -23.22 -26.02 -34.49
CA PHE A 161 -23.74 -26.28 -35.82
C PHE A 161 -22.73 -27.13 -36.57
#